data_AF-A0A2W4LUE7-F1
#
_entry.id   AF-A0A2W4LUE7-F1
#
_cell.length_a   1.000
_cell.length_b   1.000
_cell.length_c   1.000
_cell.angle_alpha   90.00
_cell.angle_beta   90.00
_cell.angle_gamma   90.00
#
_symmetry.space_group_name_H-M   'P 1'
#
loop_
_entity.id
_entity.type
_entity.pdbx_description
1 polymer ?
#
loop_
_entity_poly.entity_id
_entity_poly.type
_entity_poly.pdbx_seq_one_letter_code
_entity_poly.pdbx_strand_id
1 'polypeptide(L)'
;MSTAQGSSFAEFGRFGNTAEPHWRVYPVSVFGELVNAALHAVKPFRAGIWGSLLLLIALGLLADEGLLGDLGDDVTKLALASAVPGVGLVLVVWVVAGFLSGLQQLLTSRALARAIVDGASMIAVPHPSQAELVDDERPFRSARVSSGVFGGLWLLIALGMTFSGYDLDEIWPIYAFAGIAALPMVIAMTWLPGYFDRQRVMRAHWTERVRDAAAQRAVPVPADDGDGRGYPPELAERKRRAGRWELAGIILFALAYALLHLWEFVAHPGARTATSETRVQHIDAVEAGLDVLIWIVWAAMTLGVAAMAIGYLVDAALQREEKRMLWHALENPAAARPPAGLLLKYSERQPIFLAQCLAFVAGIGSMFASGLYLLGTDQLVTWDAIGAGSETFGRFVPHAQTTLAVSLAMVALAFVWHAVTAGRGAELRSQVVLRWPVKPAAEAGPSSKKLPDNFLGES
;
A
#
# COMPACT_ATOMS: atom_id res chain seq x y z
N MET A 1 -45.01 18.33 -10.19
CA MET A 1 -44.30 17.51 -11.20
C MET A 1 -43.05 16.96 -10.52
N SER A 2 -43.04 15.78 -9.88
CA SER A 2 -43.08 14.42 -10.45
C SER A 2 -41.98 14.25 -11.49
N THR A 3 -41.02 13.33 -11.48
CA THR A 3 -40.70 12.13 -10.66
C THR A 3 -39.34 11.61 -11.17
N ALA A 4 -38.69 10.70 -10.41
CA ALA A 4 -37.65 9.75 -10.86
C ALA A 4 -36.16 10.17 -10.77
N GLN A 5 -35.62 10.14 -9.55
CA GLN A 5 -34.27 9.60 -9.27
C GLN A 5 -34.30 8.68 -8.04
N GLY A 6 -35.38 7.91 -7.91
CA GLY A 6 -35.55 6.85 -6.92
C GLY A 6 -35.63 5.50 -7.62
N SER A 7 -34.53 5.06 -8.25
CA SER A 7 -34.48 3.72 -8.88
C SER A 7 -33.04 3.28 -9.13
N SER A 8 -32.35 2.84 -8.08
CA SER A 8 -31.26 1.83 -8.23
C SER A 8 -30.96 1.03 -6.95
N PHE A 9 -31.64 1.27 -5.82
CA PHE A 9 -31.38 0.57 -4.56
C PHE A 9 -32.50 -0.38 -4.12
N ALA A 10 -33.59 -0.49 -4.89
CA ALA A 10 -34.72 -1.38 -4.57
C ALA A 10 -34.52 -2.83 -5.06
N GLU A 11 -33.45 -3.15 -5.80
CA GLU A 11 -33.22 -4.50 -6.38
C GLU A 11 -32.19 -5.36 -5.62
N PHE A 12 -31.70 -4.93 -4.46
CA PHE A 12 -30.75 -5.70 -3.64
C PHE A 12 -31.35 -6.98 -2.98
N GLY A 13 -32.58 -7.36 -3.32
CA GLY A 13 -33.34 -8.44 -2.68
C GLY A 13 -33.57 -9.71 -3.52
N ARG A 14 -33.01 -9.84 -4.73
CA ARG A 14 -33.40 -10.95 -5.64
C ARG A 14 -33.00 -12.36 -5.21
N PHE A 15 -32.03 -12.56 -4.30
CA PHE A 15 -31.38 -13.88 -4.16
C PHE A 15 -31.07 -14.36 -2.72
N GLY A 16 -31.70 -13.84 -1.67
CA GLY A 16 -31.49 -14.30 -0.30
C GLY A 16 -32.78 -14.39 0.51
N ASN A 17 -32.90 -15.42 1.36
CA ASN A 17 -34.00 -15.50 2.34
C ASN A 17 -33.76 -14.43 3.43
N THR A 18 -34.30 -13.23 3.25
CA THR A 18 -34.09 -12.07 4.13
C THR A 18 -34.81 -12.17 5.47
N ALA A 19 -35.57 -13.25 5.71
CA ALA A 19 -36.33 -13.46 6.94
C ALA A 19 -35.47 -13.88 8.13
N GLU A 20 -34.19 -14.21 7.88
CA GLU A 20 -33.29 -14.79 8.88
C GLU A 20 -31.99 -13.98 8.99
N PRO A 21 -31.21 -14.13 10.08
CA PRO A 21 -29.95 -13.42 10.26
C PRO A 21 -28.98 -13.65 9.09
N HIS A 22 -28.46 -12.58 8.51
CA HIS A 22 -27.53 -12.64 7.39
C HIS A 22 -26.56 -11.46 7.41
N TRP A 23 -25.42 -11.63 6.75
CA TRP A 23 -24.47 -10.54 6.58
C TRP A 23 -24.87 -9.61 5.45
N ARG A 24 -24.64 -8.32 5.67
CA ARG A 24 -24.85 -7.26 4.70
C ARG A 24 -23.65 -6.33 4.70
N VAL A 25 -23.19 -5.98 3.51
CA VAL A 25 -22.17 -4.94 3.33
C VAL A 25 -22.88 -3.59 3.31
N TYR A 26 -22.62 -2.75 4.30
CA TYR A 26 -23.18 -1.40 4.36
C TYR A 26 -22.28 -0.43 3.59
N PRO A 27 -22.84 0.45 2.74
CA PRO A 27 -22.05 1.38 1.95
C PRO A 27 -21.34 2.37 2.87
N VAL A 28 -20.04 2.55 2.65
CA VAL A 28 -19.27 3.63 3.28
C VAL A 28 -19.21 4.80 2.30
N SER A 29 -19.11 6.02 2.80
CA SER A 29 -18.93 7.22 1.96
C SER A 29 -17.77 7.08 0.95
N VAL A 30 -17.83 7.80 -0.17
CA VAL A 30 -16.76 7.84 -1.20
C VAL A 30 -15.39 8.14 -0.56
N PHE A 31 -15.37 9.04 0.42
CA PHE A 31 -14.16 9.35 1.17
C PHE A 31 -13.63 8.17 1.98
N GLY A 32 -14.51 7.34 2.56
CA GLY A 32 -14.11 6.09 3.19
C GLY A 32 -13.51 5.10 2.20
N GLU A 33 -14.05 5.00 0.98
CA GLU A 33 -13.44 4.16 -0.07
C GLU A 33 -12.05 4.65 -0.47
N LEU A 34 -11.84 5.98 -0.53
CA LEU A 34 -10.51 6.57 -0.74
C LEU A 34 -9.53 6.21 0.38
N VAL A 35 -9.96 6.28 1.65
CA VAL A 35 -9.11 5.89 2.80
C VAL A 35 -8.74 4.41 2.75
N ASN A 36 -9.69 3.54 2.41
CA ASN A 36 -9.42 2.12 2.20
C ASN A 36 -8.42 1.89 1.06
N ALA A 37 -8.59 2.58 -0.06
CA ALA A 37 -7.67 2.53 -1.20
C ALA A 37 -6.24 2.96 -0.80
N ALA A 38 -6.12 4.03 -0.02
CA ALA A 38 -4.84 4.52 0.46
C ALA A 38 -4.15 3.47 1.36
N LEU A 39 -4.87 2.87 2.32
CA LEU A 39 -4.31 1.83 3.19
C LEU A 39 -3.79 0.60 2.42
N HIS A 40 -4.47 0.20 1.33
CA HIS A 40 -4.02 -0.90 0.48
C HIS A 40 -2.76 -0.58 -0.32
N ALA A 41 -2.50 0.70 -0.62
CA ALA A 41 -1.30 1.15 -1.30
C ALA A 41 -0.13 1.44 -0.34
N VAL A 42 -0.38 1.69 0.95
CA VAL A 42 0.70 1.93 1.92
C VAL A 42 1.61 0.71 2.09
N LYS A 43 1.06 -0.50 2.22
CA LYS A 43 1.88 -1.73 2.38
C LYS A 43 2.92 -1.92 1.26
N PRO A 44 2.54 -1.94 -0.03
CA PRO A 44 3.51 -2.08 -1.11
C PRO A 44 4.47 -0.89 -1.21
N PHE A 45 4.01 0.34 -0.95
CA PHE A 45 4.90 1.51 -0.89
C PHE A 45 6.00 1.33 0.16
N ARG A 46 5.65 0.86 1.37
CA ARG A 46 6.62 0.52 2.43
C ARG A 46 7.58 -0.58 2.01
N ALA A 47 7.09 -1.62 1.34
CA ALA A 47 7.93 -2.70 0.84
C ALA A 47 8.96 -2.18 -0.18
N GLY A 48 8.59 -1.22 -1.03
CA GLY A 48 9.52 -0.57 -1.97
C GLY A 48 10.62 0.21 -1.27
N ILE A 49 10.29 0.95 -0.21
CA ILE A 49 11.27 1.69 0.60
C ILE A 49 12.23 0.73 1.31
N TRP A 50 11.70 -0.31 1.97
CA TRP A 50 12.55 -1.30 2.64
C TRP A 50 13.42 -2.08 1.65
N GLY A 51 12.88 -2.47 0.50
CA GLY A 51 13.63 -3.16 -0.55
C GLY A 51 14.79 -2.32 -1.09
N SER A 52 14.55 -1.03 -1.32
CA SER A 52 15.60 -0.10 -1.77
C SER A 52 16.63 0.21 -0.67
N LEU A 53 16.20 0.34 0.59
CA LEU A 53 17.12 0.51 1.72
C LEU A 53 18.03 -0.71 1.88
N LEU A 54 17.48 -1.92 1.85
CA LEU A 54 18.27 -3.16 1.95
C LEU A 54 19.25 -3.30 0.78
N LEU A 55 18.83 -2.91 -0.43
CA LEU A 55 19.71 -2.89 -1.59
C LEU A 55 20.87 -1.90 -1.40
N LEU A 56 20.59 -0.69 -0.91
CA LEU A 56 21.61 0.32 -0.62
C LEU A 56 22.57 -0.13 0.49
N ILE A 57 22.08 -0.79 1.53
CA ILE A 57 22.93 -1.37 2.59
C ILE A 57 23.82 -2.46 1.99
N ALA A 58 23.27 -3.37 1.19
CA ALA A 58 24.06 -4.43 0.55
C ALA A 58 25.15 -3.85 -0.37
N LEU A 59 24.83 -2.81 -1.15
CA LEU A 59 25.79 -2.12 -2.00
C LEU A 59 26.85 -1.37 -1.19
N GLY A 60 26.47 -0.72 -0.08
CA GLY A 60 27.40 -0.08 0.85
C GLY A 60 28.36 -1.07 1.52
N LEU A 61 27.89 -2.27 1.86
CA LEU A 61 28.76 -3.33 2.39
C LEU A 61 29.76 -3.83 1.33
N LEU A 62 29.31 -4.02 0.08
CA LEU A 62 30.20 -4.40 -1.02
C LEU A 62 31.22 -3.29 -1.33
N ALA A 63 30.84 -2.02 -1.17
CA ALA A 63 31.74 -0.88 -1.29
C ALA A 63 32.84 -0.89 -0.23
N ASP A 64 32.47 -1.11 1.03
CA ASP A 64 33.39 -1.14 2.18
C ASP A 64 34.39 -2.30 2.08
N GLU A 65 33.97 -3.44 1.52
CA GLU A 65 34.86 -4.58 1.22
C GLU A 65 35.82 -4.33 0.03
N GLY A 66 35.75 -3.16 -0.61
CA GLY A 66 36.59 -2.80 -1.76
C GLY A 66 36.21 -3.51 -3.05
N LEU A 67 35.10 -4.26 -3.07
CA LEU A 67 34.64 -5.03 -4.24
C LEU A 67 34.12 -4.13 -5.37
N LEU A 68 33.83 -2.87 -5.07
CA LEU A 68 33.39 -1.86 -6.04
C LEU A 68 34.51 -0.93 -6.53
N GLY A 69 35.75 -1.14 -6.09
CA GLY A 69 36.91 -0.34 -6.51
C GLY A 69 36.70 1.16 -6.26
N ASP A 70 37.06 1.99 -7.24
CA ASP A 70 36.96 3.46 -7.16
C ASP A 70 35.52 3.98 -6.96
N LEU A 71 34.50 3.15 -7.21
CA LEU A 71 33.09 3.52 -7.04
C LEU A 71 32.59 3.35 -5.61
N GLY A 72 33.37 2.70 -4.74
CA GLY A 72 32.95 2.38 -3.38
C GLY A 72 32.63 3.62 -2.53
N ASP A 73 33.44 4.68 -2.65
CA ASP A 73 33.27 5.89 -1.84
C ASP A 73 31.93 6.58 -2.13
N ASP A 74 31.64 6.84 -3.41
CA ASP A 74 30.41 7.52 -3.78
C ASP A 74 29.17 6.66 -3.47
N VAL A 75 29.23 5.32 -3.62
CA VAL A 75 28.10 4.42 -3.33
C VAL A 75 27.80 4.43 -1.83
N THR A 76 28.84 4.50 -1.01
CA THR A 76 28.74 4.64 0.45
C THR A 76 28.09 5.97 0.82
N LYS A 77 28.48 7.08 0.16
CA LYS A 77 27.84 8.40 0.35
C LYS A 77 26.35 8.35 0.02
N LEU A 78 25.97 7.72 -1.10
CA LEU A 78 24.57 7.56 -1.49
C LEU A 78 23.78 6.71 -0.50
N ALA A 79 24.34 5.59 -0.04
CA ALA A 79 23.70 4.72 0.94
C ALA A 79 23.45 5.46 2.27
N LEU A 80 24.45 6.18 2.78
CA LEU A 80 24.35 6.97 4.00
C LEU A 80 23.35 8.13 3.85
N ALA A 81 23.39 8.86 2.74
CA ALA A 81 22.54 10.02 2.53
C ALA A 81 21.09 9.62 2.25
N SER A 82 20.86 8.42 1.72
CA SER A 82 19.53 7.86 1.54
C SER A 82 18.98 7.23 2.83
N ALA A 83 19.82 6.80 3.77
CA ALA A 83 19.38 6.16 5.00
C ALA A 83 18.53 7.10 5.88
N VAL A 84 18.96 8.36 6.07
CA VAL A 84 18.25 9.37 6.87
C VAL A 84 16.85 9.68 6.30
N PRO A 85 16.69 10.11 5.03
CA PRO A 85 15.36 10.33 4.45
C PRO A 85 14.58 9.03 4.33
N GLY A 86 15.23 7.87 4.14
CA GLY A 86 14.58 6.58 4.11
C GLY A 86 13.88 6.21 5.41
N VAL A 87 14.59 6.32 6.54
CA VAL A 87 14.00 6.13 7.86
C VAL A 87 12.90 7.17 8.10
N GLY A 88 13.15 8.43 7.77
CA GLY A 88 12.14 9.50 7.86
C GLY A 88 10.87 9.18 7.08
N LEU A 89 11.00 8.68 5.85
CA LEU A 89 9.89 8.36 4.95
C LEU A 89 9.14 7.10 5.42
N VAL A 90 9.83 6.08 5.95
CA VAL A 90 9.20 4.93 6.62
C VAL A 90 8.35 5.36 7.82
N LEU A 91 8.86 6.29 8.63
CA LEU A 91 8.17 6.83 9.79
C LEU A 91 6.95 7.68 9.38
N VAL A 92 7.10 8.57 8.38
CA VAL A 92 5.97 9.36 7.83
C VAL A 92 4.88 8.42 7.33
N VAL A 93 5.24 7.39 6.55
CA VAL A 93 4.27 6.41 6.05
C VAL A 93 3.62 5.61 7.19
N TRP A 94 4.34 5.36 8.29
CA TRP A 94 3.77 4.74 9.48
C TRP A 94 2.69 5.60 10.14
N VAL A 95 2.97 6.89 10.32
CA VAL A 95 2.03 7.86 10.89
C VAL A 95 0.80 7.99 10.00
N VAL A 96 1.02 8.15 8.68
CA VAL A 96 -0.06 8.23 7.70
C VAL A 96 -0.91 6.95 7.70
N ALA A 97 -0.30 5.76 7.73
CA ALA A 97 -1.04 4.50 7.88
C ALA A 97 -1.87 4.47 9.16
N GLY A 98 -1.28 4.79 10.31
CA GLY A 98 -1.98 4.81 11.58
C GLY A 98 -3.18 5.76 11.55
N PHE A 99 -2.98 6.99 11.07
CA PHE A 99 -4.05 7.97 10.92
C PHE A 99 -5.16 7.50 9.98
N LEU A 100 -4.80 6.98 8.80
CA LEU A 100 -5.77 6.46 7.84
C LEU A 100 -6.54 5.27 8.41
N SER A 101 -5.91 4.39 9.19
CA SER A 101 -6.57 3.29 9.89
C SER A 101 -7.59 3.79 10.92
N GLY A 102 -7.25 4.79 11.73
CA GLY A 102 -8.21 5.43 12.64
C GLY A 102 -9.36 6.12 11.89
N LEU A 103 -9.07 6.77 10.77
CA LEU A 103 -10.07 7.42 9.92
C LEU A 103 -11.01 6.40 9.25
N GLN A 104 -10.49 5.27 8.79
CA GLN A 104 -11.27 4.16 8.23
C GLN A 104 -12.29 3.65 9.26
N GLN A 105 -11.84 3.44 10.49
CA GLN A 105 -12.66 3.01 11.62
C GLN A 105 -13.74 4.05 11.97
N LEU A 106 -13.38 5.34 11.97
CA LEU A 106 -14.33 6.43 12.20
C LEU A 106 -15.42 6.48 11.13
N LEU A 107 -15.02 6.42 9.86
CA LEU A 107 -15.95 6.52 8.74
C LEU A 107 -16.88 5.30 8.66
N THR A 108 -16.35 4.11 8.94
CA THR A 108 -17.13 2.87 8.99
C THR A 108 -18.15 2.92 10.13
N SER A 109 -17.73 3.32 11.33
CA SER A 109 -18.65 3.49 12.47
C SER A 109 -19.71 4.58 12.23
N ARG A 110 -19.39 5.66 11.48
CA ARG A 110 -20.39 6.68 11.09
C ARG A 110 -21.40 6.11 10.10
N ALA A 111 -20.93 5.37 9.10
CA ALA A 111 -21.78 4.74 8.09
C ALA A 111 -22.75 3.73 8.72
N LEU A 112 -22.27 2.88 9.63
CA LEU A 112 -23.10 1.91 10.32
C LEU A 112 -24.12 2.57 11.26
N ALA A 113 -23.72 3.58 12.04
CA ALA A 113 -24.66 4.31 12.89
C ALA A 113 -25.74 5.02 12.05
N ARG A 114 -25.36 5.59 10.90
CA ARG A 114 -26.31 6.20 9.96
C ARG A 114 -27.28 5.16 9.39
N ALA A 115 -26.78 3.98 9.02
CA ALA A 115 -27.63 2.90 8.53
C ALA A 115 -28.69 2.47 9.56
N ILE A 116 -28.34 2.45 10.85
CA ILE A 116 -29.32 2.18 11.93
C ILE A 116 -30.41 3.26 11.94
N VAL A 117 -30.03 4.54 11.89
CA VAL A 117 -30.97 5.67 11.86
C VAL A 117 -31.87 5.62 10.62
N ASP A 118 -31.32 5.20 9.48
CA ASP A 118 -32.03 5.03 8.21
C ASP A 118 -32.94 3.78 8.18
N GLY A 119 -33.05 3.05 9.31
CA GLY A 119 -33.96 1.92 9.46
C GLY A 119 -33.38 0.55 9.09
N ALA A 120 -32.06 0.37 9.23
CA ALA A 120 -31.43 -0.94 9.02
C ALA A 120 -32.06 -2.03 9.90
N SER A 121 -32.33 -3.19 9.31
CA SER A 121 -32.91 -4.32 10.00
C SER A 121 -31.98 -4.90 11.07
N MET A 122 -32.55 -5.37 12.19
CA MET A 122 -31.81 -6.02 13.27
C MET A 122 -31.23 -7.39 12.86
N ILE A 123 -31.79 -8.04 11.83
CA ILE A 123 -31.30 -9.33 11.31
C ILE A 123 -30.28 -9.19 10.18
N ALA A 124 -30.16 -8.01 9.57
CA ALA A 124 -29.16 -7.72 8.54
C ALA A 124 -27.88 -7.18 9.21
N VAL A 125 -27.03 -8.07 9.68
CA VAL A 125 -25.83 -7.74 10.45
C VAL A 125 -24.73 -7.21 9.52
N PRO A 126 -23.90 -6.24 9.94
CA PRO A 126 -22.73 -5.82 9.17
C PRO A 126 -21.81 -7.00 8.84
N HIS A 127 -21.23 -7.00 7.64
CA HIS A 127 -20.21 -7.99 7.27
C HIS A 127 -19.04 -7.98 8.27
N PRO A 128 -18.41 -9.14 8.58
CA PRO A 128 -17.35 -9.24 9.59
C PRO A 128 -16.22 -8.22 9.41
N SER A 129 -15.77 -7.97 8.18
CA SER A 129 -14.75 -6.95 7.90
C SER A 129 -15.13 -5.53 8.34
N GLN A 130 -16.41 -5.20 8.46
CA GLN A 130 -16.90 -3.93 9.01
C GLN A 130 -17.13 -3.99 10.51
N ALA A 131 -17.58 -5.15 11.02
CA ALA A 131 -17.81 -5.37 12.44
C ALA A 131 -16.48 -5.41 13.23
N GLU A 132 -15.50 -6.18 12.78
CA GLU A 132 -14.16 -6.27 13.37
C GLU A 132 -13.47 -4.89 13.42
N LEU A 133 -13.54 -4.12 12.33
CA LEU A 133 -13.00 -2.76 12.28
C LEU A 133 -13.61 -1.83 13.34
N VAL A 134 -14.84 -2.08 13.77
CA VAL A 134 -15.60 -1.26 14.73
C VAL A 134 -15.58 -1.86 16.13
N ASP A 135 -15.20 -3.12 16.29
CA ASP A 135 -15.04 -3.74 17.60
C ASP A 135 -13.58 -3.75 18.08
N ASP A 136 -12.59 -3.64 17.18
CA ASP A 136 -11.17 -3.60 17.51
C ASP A 136 -10.65 -2.17 17.76
N GLU A 137 -10.10 -1.87 18.93
CA GLU A 137 -9.51 -0.56 19.25
C GLU A 137 -8.12 -0.32 18.64
N ARG A 138 -7.49 -1.36 18.06
CA ARG A 138 -6.13 -1.27 17.46
C ARG A 138 -5.95 -0.13 16.46
N PRO A 139 -6.87 0.17 15.52
CA PRO A 139 -6.63 1.20 14.51
C PRO A 139 -6.53 2.61 15.13
N PHE A 140 -7.42 2.98 16.07
CA PHE A 140 -7.30 4.22 16.82
C PHE A 140 -6.08 4.27 17.74
N ARG A 141 -5.73 3.15 18.38
CA ARG A 141 -4.50 3.07 19.18
C ARG A 141 -3.27 3.25 18.31
N SER A 142 -3.22 2.62 17.13
CA SER A 142 -2.15 2.76 16.14
C SER A 142 -2.01 4.22 15.72
N ALA A 143 -3.12 4.90 15.37
CA ALA A 143 -3.12 6.34 15.05
C ALA A 143 -2.53 7.20 16.17
N ARG A 144 -2.90 6.94 17.43
CA ARG A 144 -2.40 7.71 18.60
C ARG A 144 -0.93 7.42 18.89
N VAL A 145 -0.54 6.14 18.91
CA VAL A 145 0.83 5.73 19.25
C VAL A 145 1.79 6.16 18.16
N SER A 146 1.48 5.94 16.88
CA SER A 146 2.39 6.32 15.79
C SER A 146 2.61 7.83 15.74
N SER A 147 1.54 8.61 15.85
CA SER A 147 1.60 10.07 15.83
C SER A 147 2.25 10.64 17.10
N GLY A 148 1.99 10.04 18.27
CA GLY A 148 2.59 10.45 19.54
C GLY A 148 4.08 10.14 19.61
N VAL A 149 4.50 8.94 19.20
CA VAL A 149 5.92 8.57 19.12
C VAL A 149 6.65 9.45 18.12
N PHE A 150 6.09 9.67 16.93
CA PHE A 150 6.74 10.46 15.90
C PHE A 150 6.78 11.95 16.24
N GLY A 151 5.67 12.53 16.68
CA GLY A 151 5.62 13.92 17.13
C GLY A 151 6.53 14.15 18.34
N GLY A 152 6.56 13.20 19.29
CA GLY A 152 7.45 13.21 20.44
C GLY A 152 8.92 13.14 20.04
N LEU A 153 9.28 12.26 19.09
CA LEU A 153 10.66 12.16 18.57
C LEU A 153 11.12 13.48 17.94
N TRP A 154 10.31 14.07 17.06
CA TRP A 154 10.65 15.36 16.45
C TRP A 154 10.72 16.49 17.46
N LEU A 155 9.85 16.49 18.47
CA LEU A 155 9.92 17.45 19.57
C LEU A 155 11.21 17.28 20.39
N LEU A 156 11.63 16.04 20.66
CA LEU A 156 12.89 15.76 21.35
C LEU A 156 14.10 16.22 20.53
N ILE A 157 14.09 16.01 19.21
CA ILE A 157 15.13 16.51 18.30
C ILE A 157 15.18 18.05 18.35
N ALA A 158 14.03 18.71 18.22
CA ALA A 158 13.94 20.18 18.29
C ALA A 158 14.43 20.74 19.63
N LEU A 159 14.04 20.11 20.74
CA LEU A 159 14.52 20.47 22.08
C LEU A 159 16.02 20.26 22.20
N GLY A 160 16.55 19.14 21.72
CA GLY A 160 18.00 18.86 21.73
C GLY A 160 18.80 19.91 20.96
N MET A 161 18.32 20.33 19.80
CA MET A 161 18.93 21.41 19.01
C MET A 161 18.83 22.76 19.73
N THR A 162 17.70 23.04 20.37
CA THR A 162 17.51 24.27 21.17
C THR A 162 18.51 24.33 22.32
N PHE A 163 18.72 23.22 23.04
CA PHE A 163 19.72 23.13 24.10
C PHE A 163 21.16 23.15 23.59
N SER A 164 21.38 22.82 22.31
CA SER A 164 22.70 22.85 21.66
C SER A 164 23.06 24.22 21.09
N GLY A 165 22.18 25.23 21.24
CA GLY A 165 22.45 26.61 20.83
C GLY A 165 22.19 26.93 19.36
N TYR A 166 21.42 26.10 18.64
CA TYR A 166 20.96 26.42 17.29
C TYR A 166 19.98 27.60 17.32
N ASP A 167 19.98 28.41 16.26
CA ASP A 167 19.10 29.57 16.14
C ASP A 167 17.64 29.15 15.92
N LEU A 168 16.70 29.94 16.45
CA LEU A 168 15.26 29.62 16.35
C LEU A 168 14.81 29.49 14.88
N ASP A 169 15.37 30.27 13.97
CA ASP A 169 15.05 30.23 12.54
C ASP A 169 15.45 28.89 11.89
N GLU A 170 16.47 28.22 12.42
CA GLU A 170 16.94 26.91 11.95
C GLU A 170 16.10 25.76 12.55
N ILE A 171 15.63 25.91 13.79
CA ILE A 171 14.88 24.86 14.51
C ILE A 171 13.37 24.98 14.26
N TRP A 172 12.86 26.16 13.93
CA TRP A 172 11.42 26.40 13.74
C TRP A 172 10.74 25.41 12.78
N PRO A 173 11.32 25.04 11.61
CA PRO A 173 10.75 24.03 10.73
C PRO A 173 10.56 22.66 11.42
N ILE A 174 11.46 22.29 12.33
CA ILE A 174 11.43 21.03 13.09
C ILE A 174 10.31 21.06 14.12
N TYR A 175 10.12 22.18 14.81
CA TYR A 175 8.96 22.40 15.69
C TYR A 175 7.64 22.36 14.93
N ALA A 176 7.57 23.01 13.76
CA ALA A 176 6.40 22.96 12.89
C ALA A 176 6.11 21.52 12.45
N PHE A 177 7.14 20.74 12.09
CA PHE A 177 7.00 19.35 11.71
C PHE A 177 6.53 18.47 12.88
N ALA A 178 7.06 18.68 14.09
CA ALA A 178 6.59 18.00 15.30
C ALA A 178 5.10 18.29 15.57
N GLY A 179 4.66 19.55 15.39
CA GLY A 179 3.26 19.94 15.52
C GLY A 179 2.35 19.29 14.47
N ILE A 180 2.77 19.29 13.21
CA ILE A 180 2.04 18.62 12.11
C ILE A 180 1.95 17.10 12.36
N ALA A 181 3.05 16.48 12.82
CA ALA A 181 3.10 15.07 13.18
C ALA A 181 2.19 14.70 14.35
N ALA A 182 1.97 15.62 15.30
CA ALA A 182 1.08 15.43 16.44
C ALA A 182 -0.40 15.68 16.11
N LEU A 183 -0.71 16.42 15.03
CA LEU A 183 -2.07 16.79 14.65
C LEU A 183 -3.01 15.56 14.49
N PRO A 184 -2.61 14.46 13.82
CA PRO A 184 -3.39 13.22 13.78
C PRO A 184 -3.81 12.68 15.16
N MET A 185 -2.94 12.80 16.17
CA MET A 185 -3.24 12.37 17.55
C MET A 185 -4.33 13.24 18.16
N VAL A 186 -4.19 14.56 18.05
CA VAL A 186 -5.17 15.53 18.57
C VAL A 186 -6.53 15.28 17.92
N ILE A 187 -6.54 15.13 16.58
CA ILE A 187 -7.73 14.82 15.82
C ILE A 187 -8.35 13.49 16.30
N ALA A 188 -7.56 12.41 16.44
CA ALA A 188 -8.07 11.12 16.92
C ALA A 188 -8.66 11.21 18.33
N MET A 189 -8.07 12.00 19.23
CA MET A 189 -8.60 12.23 20.57
C MET A 189 -9.95 12.94 20.57
N THR A 190 -10.18 13.90 19.66
CA THR A 190 -11.50 14.56 19.55
C THR A 190 -12.61 13.62 19.07
N TRP A 191 -12.25 12.54 18.36
CA TRP A 191 -13.22 11.63 17.77
C TRP A 191 -13.62 10.47 18.69
N LEU A 192 -12.77 10.14 19.67
CA LEU A 192 -12.93 8.99 20.56
C LEU A 192 -14.30 8.93 21.26
N PRO A 193 -14.79 10.02 21.90
CA PRO A 193 -16.05 9.96 22.64
C PRO A 193 -17.23 9.57 21.74
N GLY A 194 -17.39 10.28 20.61
CA GLY A 194 -18.46 9.98 19.65
C GLY A 194 -18.30 8.63 18.96
N TYR A 195 -17.10 8.03 18.94
CA TYR A 195 -16.89 6.67 18.48
C TYR A 195 -17.49 5.64 19.45
N PHE A 196 -17.19 5.75 20.75
CA PHE A 196 -17.72 4.83 21.76
C PHE A 196 -19.24 4.91 21.89
N ASP A 197 -19.82 6.10 21.76
CA ASP A 197 -21.28 6.26 21.76
C ASP A 197 -21.93 5.50 20.59
N ARG A 198 -21.36 5.64 19.38
CA ARG A 198 -21.83 4.90 18.20
C ARG A 198 -21.64 3.40 18.38
N GLN A 199 -20.51 2.96 18.94
CA GLN A 199 -20.25 1.55 19.22
C GLN A 199 -21.28 0.96 20.16
N ARG A 200 -21.67 1.69 21.21
CA ARG A 200 -22.72 1.29 22.14
C ARG A 200 -24.07 1.14 21.43
N VAL A 201 -24.45 2.09 20.57
CA VAL A 201 -25.68 2.02 19.75
C VAL A 201 -25.65 0.80 18.81
N MET A 202 -24.52 0.57 18.13
CA MET A 202 -24.37 -0.55 17.20
C MET A 202 -24.45 -1.92 17.90
N ARG A 203 -23.87 -2.05 19.10
CA ARG A 203 -23.96 -3.28 19.91
C ARG A 203 -25.36 -3.52 20.46
N ALA A 204 -26.11 -2.47 20.77
CA ALA A 204 -27.50 -2.57 21.19
C ALA A 204 -28.42 -2.98 20.02
N HIS A 205 -28.18 -2.48 18.81
CA HIS A 205 -29.00 -2.77 17.63
C HIS A 205 -28.73 -4.17 17.03
N TRP A 206 -27.45 -4.50 16.82
CA TRP A 206 -27.03 -5.82 16.33
C TRP A 206 -26.37 -6.61 17.46
N THR A 207 -27.19 -7.35 18.20
CA THR A 207 -26.74 -8.18 19.33
C THR A 207 -25.82 -9.31 18.89
N GLU A 208 -24.88 -9.69 19.74
CA GLU A 208 -23.90 -10.77 19.51
C GLU A 208 -24.56 -12.07 19.05
N ARG A 209 -25.68 -12.46 19.68
CA ARG A 209 -26.49 -13.63 19.30
C ARG A 209 -26.92 -13.61 17.82
N VAL A 210 -27.31 -12.45 17.29
CA VAL A 210 -27.74 -12.33 15.88
C VAL A 210 -26.53 -12.36 14.95
N ARG A 211 -25.39 -11.81 15.38
CA ARG A 211 -24.13 -11.91 14.64
C ARG A 211 -23.65 -13.35 14.54
N ASP A 212 -23.70 -14.09 15.65
CA ASP A 212 -23.34 -15.50 15.72
C ASP A 212 -24.28 -16.36 14.85
N ALA A 213 -25.58 -16.08 14.88
CA ALA A 213 -26.54 -16.77 14.04
C ALA A 213 -26.29 -16.53 12.54
N ALA A 214 -25.83 -15.33 12.15
CA ALA A 214 -25.40 -15.05 10.79
C ALA A 214 -24.07 -15.78 10.46
N ALA A 215 -23.12 -15.82 11.40
CA ALA A 215 -21.83 -16.49 11.24
C ALA A 215 -21.96 -18.03 11.15
N GLN A 216 -22.94 -18.64 11.81
CA GLN A 216 -23.22 -20.08 11.73
C GLN A 216 -23.69 -20.51 10.33
N ARG A 217 -24.24 -19.60 9.53
CA ARG A 217 -24.64 -19.86 8.14
C ARG A 217 -23.48 -19.76 7.17
N ALA A 218 -22.44 -19.02 7.55
CA ALA A 218 -21.26 -18.86 6.74
C ALA A 218 -20.50 -20.19 6.70
N VAL A 219 -20.28 -20.69 5.49
CA VAL A 219 -19.54 -21.93 5.33
C VAL A 219 -18.06 -21.61 5.48
N PRO A 220 -17.31 -22.38 6.29
CA PRO A 220 -15.87 -22.24 6.37
C PRO A 220 -15.25 -22.48 4.99
N VAL A 221 -14.33 -21.63 4.59
CA VAL A 221 -13.42 -21.96 3.50
C VAL A 221 -12.42 -22.97 4.07
N PRO A 222 -12.24 -24.16 3.47
CA PRO A 222 -11.12 -25.00 3.82
C PRO A 222 -9.83 -24.19 3.69
N ALA A 223 -9.10 -24.03 4.79
CA ALA A 223 -7.77 -23.44 4.75
C ALA A 223 -6.84 -24.44 4.06
N ASP A 224 -6.16 -23.98 3.01
CA ASP A 224 -5.59 -24.76 1.89
C ASP A 224 -6.68 -25.43 1.02
N ASP A 225 -6.80 -25.11 -0.26
CA ASP A 225 -5.74 -25.34 -1.24
C ASP A 225 -5.40 -24.09 -2.06
N GLY A 226 -4.19 -23.55 -1.87
CA GLY A 226 -3.54 -22.64 -2.83
C GLY A 226 -3.40 -23.17 -4.27
N ASP A 227 -3.97 -24.35 -4.58
CA ASP A 227 -3.91 -25.07 -5.85
C ASP A 227 -5.17 -24.93 -6.73
N GLY A 228 -6.15 -24.11 -6.34
CA GLY A 228 -7.32 -23.88 -7.18
C GLY A 228 -8.27 -25.07 -7.26
N ARG A 229 -8.36 -25.91 -6.22
CA ARG A 229 -9.43 -26.91 -6.14
C ARG A 229 -10.79 -26.21 -6.09
N GLY A 230 -11.57 -26.43 -7.15
CA GLY A 230 -12.84 -25.76 -7.44
C GLY A 230 -12.76 -24.82 -8.64
N TYR A 231 -11.60 -24.23 -8.94
CA TYR A 231 -11.39 -23.60 -10.24
C TYR A 231 -11.27 -24.68 -11.33
N PRO A 232 -11.78 -24.43 -12.55
CA PRO A 232 -11.32 -25.17 -13.71
C PRO A 232 -9.78 -25.16 -13.74
N PRO A 233 -9.11 -26.33 -13.89
CA PRO A 233 -7.66 -26.43 -13.77
C PRO A 233 -6.92 -25.48 -14.73
N GLU A 234 -7.51 -25.24 -15.90
CA GLU A 234 -7.00 -24.27 -16.88
C GLU A 234 -6.98 -22.83 -16.34
N LEU A 235 -8.01 -22.41 -15.59
CA LEU A 235 -8.08 -21.07 -15.02
C LEU A 235 -7.13 -20.90 -13.84
N ALA A 236 -6.97 -21.94 -13.01
CA ALA A 236 -6.00 -21.95 -11.92
C ALA A 236 -4.56 -21.81 -12.47
N GLU A 237 -4.25 -22.55 -13.54
CA GLU A 237 -2.93 -22.48 -14.17
C GLU A 237 -2.69 -21.12 -14.84
N ARG A 238 -3.67 -20.57 -15.56
CA ARG A 238 -3.58 -19.23 -16.16
C ARG A 238 -3.36 -18.16 -15.09
N LYS A 239 -4.07 -18.24 -13.96
CA LYS A 239 -3.88 -17.33 -12.81
C LYS A 239 -2.48 -17.44 -12.22
N ARG A 240 -1.96 -18.66 -12.05
CA ARG A 240 -0.60 -18.88 -11.54
C ARG A 240 0.46 -18.32 -12.51
N ARG A 241 0.27 -18.50 -13.82
CA ARG A 241 1.16 -17.95 -14.85
C ARG A 241 1.09 -16.42 -14.86
N ALA A 242 -0.10 -15.82 -14.80
CA ALA A 242 -0.28 -14.38 -14.72
C ALA A 242 0.47 -13.78 -13.53
N GLY A 243 0.26 -14.33 -12.32
CA GLY A 243 0.96 -13.88 -11.11
C GLY A 243 2.48 -14.03 -11.17
N ARG A 244 3.00 -15.05 -11.88
CA ARG A 244 4.45 -15.19 -12.12
C ARG A 244 5.00 -14.13 -13.06
N TRP A 245 4.32 -13.85 -14.18
CA TRP A 245 4.72 -12.79 -15.12
C TRP A 245 4.67 -11.42 -14.48
N GLU A 246 3.63 -11.18 -13.69
CA GLU A 246 3.42 -10.00 -12.86
C GLU A 246 4.57 -9.81 -11.86
N LEU A 247 4.88 -10.83 -11.04
CA LEU A 247 5.95 -10.77 -10.06
C LEU A 247 7.33 -10.64 -10.72
N ALA A 248 7.61 -11.42 -11.76
CA ALA A 248 8.86 -11.34 -12.51
C ALA A 248 9.03 -9.96 -13.15
N GLY A 249 7.95 -9.38 -13.69
CA GLY A 249 7.93 -8.02 -14.22
C GLY A 249 8.22 -6.97 -13.16
N ILE A 250 7.64 -7.07 -11.95
CA ILE A 250 7.97 -6.18 -10.83
C ILE A 250 9.44 -6.28 -10.48
N ILE A 251 9.92 -7.50 -10.21
CA ILE A 251 11.29 -7.70 -9.74
C ILE A 251 12.27 -7.19 -10.79
N LEU A 252 12.05 -7.53 -12.06
CA LEU A 252 12.90 -7.10 -13.17
C LEU A 252 12.86 -5.58 -13.35
N PHE A 253 11.67 -4.96 -13.36
CA PHE A 253 11.54 -3.51 -13.51
C PHE A 253 12.13 -2.77 -12.32
N ALA A 254 11.86 -3.21 -11.09
CA ALA A 254 12.36 -2.59 -9.88
C ALA A 254 13.88 -2.69 -9.78
N LEU A 255 14.45 -3.85 -10.10
CA LEU A 255 15.90 -4.05 -10.15
C LEU A 255 16.51 -3.18 -11.24
N ALA A 256 15.95 -3.18 -12.45
CA ALA A 256 16.46 -2.37 -13.55
C ALA A 256 16.33 -0.86 -13.26
N TYR A 257 15.25 -0.43 -12.63
CA TYR A 257 15.05 0.96 -12.21
C TYR A 257 16.05 1.37 -11.13
N ALA A 258 16.31 0.51 -10.14
CA ALA A 258 17.35 0.75 -9.14
C ALA A 258 18.76 0.77 -9.77
N LEU A 259 19.03 -0.14 -10.71
CA LEU A 259 20.28 -0.18 -11.47
C LEU A 259 20.44 1.02 -12.40
N LEU A 260 19.35 1.59 -12.93
CA LEU A 260 19.39 2.82 -13.72
C LEU A 260 19.87 3.99 -12.87
N HIS A 261 19.28 4.17 -11.68
CA HIS A 261 19.70 5.20 -10.72
C HIS A 261 21.17 5.00 -10.29
N LEU A 262 21.59 3.75 -10.12
CA LEU A 262 22.99 3.42 -9.83
C LEU A 262 23.91 3.68 -11.04
N TRP A 263 23.47 3.36 -12.26
CA TRP A 263 24.24 3.58 -13.49
C TRP A 263 24.42 5.07 -13.79
N GLU A 264 23.38 5.90 -13.65
CA GLU A 264 23.46 7.35 -13.86
C GLU A 264 24.55 7.97 -12.97
N PHE A 265 24.68 7.39 -11.78
CA PHE A 265 25.66 7.75 -10.79
C PHE A 265 27.09 7.26 -11.16
N VAL A 266 27.26 6.01 -11.61
CA VAL A 266 28.58 5.45 -11.97
C VAL A 266 29.11 6.02 -13.29
N ALA A 267 28.26 6.18 -14.30
CA ALA A 267 28.69 6.49 -15.66
C ALA A 267 29.05 7.96 -15.88
N HIS A 268 28.60 8.85 -15.00
CA HIS A 268 28.81 10.28 -15.17
C HIS A 268 29.26 10.93 -13.86
N PRO A 269 30.38 10.60 -13.22
CA PRO A 269 30.85 11.39 -12.08
C PRO A 269 31.23 12.81 -12.56
N GLY A 270 30.74 13.87 -11.90
CA GLY A 270 31.13 15.28 -12.19
C GLY A 270 30.73 15.93 -13.53
N ALA A 271 29.92 15.30 -14.40
CA ALA A 271 29.53 15.89 -15.71
C ALA A 271 28.61 17.12 -15.59
N ARG A 272 28.94 18.23 -16.28
CA ARG A 272 28.38 19.58 -16.03
C ARG A 272 27.02 19.90 -16.68
N THR A 273 26.55 19.13 -17.67
CA THR A 273 25.20 19.30 -18.29
C THR A 273 24.66 17.97 -18.85
N ALA A 274 23.34 17.85 -19.06
CA ALA A 274 22.69 16.69 -19.70
C ALA A 274 23.11 16.45 -21.16
N THR A 275 23.83 17.40 -21.76
CA THR A 275 24.33 17.38 -23.15
C THR A 275 25.85 17.57 -23.25
N SER A 276 26.62 17.57 -22.14
CA SER A 276 28.08 17.72 -22.21
C SER A 276 28.77 16.37 -22.36
N GLU A 277 29.61 16.27 -23.39
CA GLU A 277 30.45 15.12 -23.78
C GLU A 277 31.46 14.64 -22.72
N THR A 278 31.62 15.32 -21.59
CA THR A 278 32.60 14.92 -20.57
C THR A 278 32.04 13.84 -19.66
N ARG A 279 31.82 12.65 -20.23
CA ARG A 279 31.91 11.37 -19.52
C ARG A 279 33.32 11.30 -18.93
N VAL A 280 33.46 10.99 -17.65
CA VAL A 280 34.79 10.68 -17.10
C VAL A 280 35.23 9.42 -17.82
N GLN A 281 36.29 9.50 -18.63
CA GLN A 281 36.83 8.32 -19.28
C GLN A 281 37.36 7.37 -18.23
N HIS A 282 36.59 6.32 -17.95
CA HIS A 282 37.06 5.19 -17.17
C HIS A 282 37.95 4.36 -18.09
N ILE A 283 38.70 3.41 -17.54
CA ILE A 283 39.49 2.47 -18.35
C ILE A 283 38.55 1.81 -19.39
N ASP A 284 38.97 1.63 -20.65
CA ASP A 284 38.11 1.21 -21.78
C ASP A 284 37.18 0.01 -21.46
N ALA A 285 37.65 -0.92 -20.62
CA ALA A 285 36.88 -2.08 -20.17
C ALA A 285 35.66 -1.71 -19.28
N VAL A 286 35.78 -0.68 -18.45
CA VAL A 286 34.71 -0.19 -17.57
C VAL A 286 33.70 0.64 -18.38
N GLU A 287 34.15 1.42 -19.36
CA GLU A 287 33.25 2.15 -20.27
C GLU A 287 32.41 1.21 -21.12
N ALA A 288 33.03 0.19 -21.73
CA ALA A 288 32.32 -0.83 -22.48
C ALA A 288 31.31 -1.59 -21.58
N GLY A 289 31.67 -1.85 -20.33
CA GLY A 289 30.78 -2.44 -19.32
C GLY A 289 29.57 -1.56 -19.00
N LEU A 290 29.77 -0.26 -18.84
CA LEU A 290 28.71 0.71 -18.55
C LEU A 290 27.76 0.93 -19.73
N ASP A 291 28.29 0.96 -20.96
CA ASP A 291 27.47 1.11 -22.16
C ASP A 291 26.60 -0.12 -22.40
N VAL A 292 27.14 -1.32 -22.17
CA VAL A 292 26.37 -2.55 -22.20
C VAL A 292 25.34 -2.59 -21.06
N LEU A 293 25.70 -2.11 -19.87
CA LEU A 293 24.82 -2.10 -18.70
C LEU A 293 23.58 -1.23 -18.92
N ILE A 294 23.71 -0.03 -19.50
CA ILE A 294 22.52 0.81 -19.78
C ILE A 294 21.57 0.14 -20.77
N TRP A 295 22.09 -0.49 -21.83
CA TRP A 295 21.24 -1.23 -22.77
C TRP A 295 20.56 -2.44 -22.10
N ILE A 296 21.26 -3.16 -21.22
CA ILE A 296 20.68 -4.24 -20.43
C ILE A 296 19.60 -3.70 -19.49
N VAL A 297 19.82 -2.56 -18.83
CA VAL A 297 18.87 -1.91 -17.93
C VAL A 297 17.62 -1.46 -18.69
N TRP A 298 17.77 -0.76 -19.82
CA TRP A 298 16.62 -0.36 -20.65
C TRP A 298 15.85 -1.56 -21.20
N ALA A 299 16.56 -2.60 -21.65
CA ALA A 299 15.94 -3.85 -22.08
C ALA A 299 15.18 -4.50 -20.92
N ALA A 300 15.77 -4.56 -19.73
CA ALA A 300 15.15 -5.12 -18.53
C ALA A 300 13.92 -4.33 -18.07
N MET A 301 13.97 -2.99 -18.10
CA MET A 301 12.81 -2.13 -17.82
C MET A 301 11.70 -2.37 -18.85
N THR A 302 12.04 -2.40 -20.14
CA THR A 302 11.07 -2.61 -21.23
C THR A 302 10.43 -3.99 -21.14
N LEU A 303 11.23 -5.04 -20.92
CA LEU A 303 10.76 -6.40 -20.70
C LEU A 303 9.95 -6.52 -19.41
N GLY A 304 10.33 -5.80 -18.35
CA GLY A 304 9.60 -5.74 -17.09
C GLY A 304 8.20 -5.15 -17.28
N VAL A 305 8.09 -4.00 -17.96
CA VAL A 305 6.81 -3.39 -18.31
C VAL A 305 5.98 -4.30 -19.22
N ALA A 306 6.60 -4.93 -20.22
CA ALA A 306 5.92 -5.87 -21.10
C ALA A 306 5.39 -7.08 -20.32
N ALA A 307 6.18 -7.67 -19.43
CA ALA A 307 5.78 -8.78 -18.58
C ALA A 307 4.63 -8.39 -17.63
N MET A 308 4.70 -7.21 -17.01
CA MET A 308 3.61 -6.65 -16.19
C MET A 308 2.34 -6.44 -17.01
N ALA A 309 2.46 -5.88 -18.22
CA ALA A 309 1.31 -5.62 -19.09
C ALA A 309 0.66 -6.93 -19.55
N ILE A 310 1.45 -7.93 -19.93
CA ILE A 310 0.96 -9.27 -20.29
C ILE A 310 0.26 -9.90 -19.07
N GLY A 311 0.90 -9.88 -17.91
CA GLY A 311 0.35 -10.39 -16.67
C GLY A 311 -0.99 -9.75 -16.31
N TYR A 312 -1.04 -8.42 -16.34
CA TYR A 312 -2.26 -7.64 -16.09
C TYR A 312 -3.36 -7.90 -17.11
N LEU A 313 -3.04 -8.03 -18.41
CA LEU A 313 -4.04 -8.32 -19.44
C LEU A 313 -4.63 -9.72 -19.24
N VAL A 314 -3.80 -10.71 -18.88
CA VAL A 314 -4.26 -12.06 -18.56
C VAL A 314 -5.12 -12.05 -17.29
N ASP A 315 -4.69 -11.38 -16.22
CA ASP A 315 -5.49 -11.26 -14.99
C ASP A 315 -6.81 -10.51 -15.22
N ALA A 316 -6.80 -9.43 -16.00
CA ALA A 316 -8.01 -8.70 -16.36
C ALA A 316 -8.99 -9.54 -17.18
N ALA A 317 -8.49 -10.37 -18.10
CA ALA A 317 -9.31 -11.32 -18.85
C ALA A 317 -9.91 -12.39 -17.92
N LEU A 318 -9.11 -12.96 -17.01
CA LEU A 318 -9.56 -13.92 -16.00
C LEU A 318 -10.60 -13.31 -15.07
N GLN A 319 -10.39 -12.08 -14.57
CA GLN A 319 -11.36 -11.38 -13.74
C GLN A 319 -12.70 -11.14 -14.45
N ARG A 320 -12.69 -10.87 -15.77
CA ARG A 320 -13.93 -10.74 -16.54
C ARG A 320 -14.67 -12.06 -16.62
N GLU A 321 -13.96 -13.16 -16.84
CA GLU A 321 -14.53 -14.50 -16.89
C GLU A 321 -15.09 -14.92 -15.52
N GLU A 322 -14.34 -14.71 -14.45
CA GLU A 322 -14.76 -14.91 -13.06
C GLU A 322 -16.03 -14.14 -12.72
N LYS A 323 -16.09 -12.85 -13.07
CA LYS A 323 -17.29 -12.02 -12.85
C LYS A 323 -18.49 -12.54 -13.63
N ARG A 324 -18.31 -12.96 -14.89
CA ARG A 324 -19.39 -13.55 -15.69
C ARG A 324 -19.90 -14.85 -15.08
N MET A 325 -19.00 -15.73 -14.64
CA MET A 325 -19.37 -16.97 -13.94
C MET A 325 -20.18 -16.68 -12.67
N LEU A 326 -19.76 -15.69 -11.87
CA LEU A 326 -20.48 -15.28 -10.67
C LEU A 326 -21.86 -14.69 -10.99
N TRP A 327 -21.95 -13.79 -11.98
CA TRP A 327 -23.24 -13.21 -12.39
C TRP A 327 -24.21 -14.27 -12.90
N HIS A 328 -23.75 -15.18 -13.77
CA HIS A 328 -24.59 -16.29 -14.22
C HIS A 328 -25.01 -17.21 -13.08
N ALA A 329 -24.12 -17.47 -12.12
CA ALA A 329 -24.48 -18.26 -10.95
C ALA A 329 -25.48 -17.50 -10.07
N LEU A 330 -25.31 -16.19 -9.85
CA LEU A 330 -26.19 -15.32 -9.07
C LEU A 330 -27.58 -15.18 -9.69
N GLU A 331 -27.70 -15.13 -11.02
CA GLU A 331 -28.96 -15.02 -11.74
C GLU A 331 -29.80 -16.30 -11.70
N ASN A 332 -29.14 -17.46 -11.61
CA ASN A 332 -29.78 -18.78 -11.65
C ASN A 332 -29.97 -19.34 -10.24
N PRO A 333 -31.20 -19.41 -9.68
CA PRO A 333 -31.42 -19.91 -8.31
C PRO A 333 -30.96 -21.36 -8.09
N ALA A 334 -31.04 -22.18 -9.15
CA ALA A 334 -30.63 -23.59 -9.14
C ALA A 334 -29.13 -23.80 -9.44
N ALA A 335 -28.36 -22.74 -9.71
CA ALA A 335 -26.93 -22.89 -9.98
C ALA A 335 -26.19 -23.47 -8.77
N ALA A 336 -25.25 -24.37 -9.05
CA ALA A 336 -24.35 -24.90 -8.04
C ALA A 336 -23.54 -23.77 -7.40
N ARG A 337 -23.16 -23.97 -6.14
CA ARG A 337 -22.35 -22.99 -5.42
C ARG A 337 -20.98 -22.82 -6.10
N PRO A 338 -20.56 -21.57 -6.38
CA PRO A 338 -19.23 -21.32 -6.94
C PRO A 338 -18.09 -21.74 -6.00
N PRO A 339 -16.86 -21.90 -6.54
CA PRO A 339 -15.70 -22.31 -5.76
C PRO A 339 -15.43 -21.39 -4.57
N ALA A 340 -15.03 -21.96 -3.43
CA ALA A 340 -14.85 -21.18 -2.19
C ALA A 340 -13.80 -20.06 -2.34
N GLY A 341 -12.71 -20.30 -3.07
CA GLY A 341 -11.70 -19.27 -3.35
C GLY A 341 -12.19 -18.11 -4.22
N LEU A 342 -13.16 -18.37 -5.12
CA LEU A 342 -13.83 -17.34 -5.91
C LEU A 342 -14.76 -16.52 -5.01
N LEU A 343 -15.55 -17.20 -4.16
CA LEU A 343 -16.44 -16.53 -3.22
C LEU A 343 -15.67 -15.65 -2.24
N LEU A 344 -14.54 -16.13 -1.70
CA LEU A 344 -13.66 -15.34 -0.83
C LEU A 344 -13.07 -14.11 -1.55
N LYS A 345 -12.63 -14.28 -2.81
CA LYS A 345 -12.09 -13.18 -3.63
C LYS A 345 -13.12 -12.06 -3.81
N TYR A 346 -14.39 -12.40 -4.03
CA TYR A 346 -15.43 -11.43 -4.33
C TYR A 346 -16.30 -11.04 -3.13
N SER A 347 -16.20 -11.74 -1.98
CA SER A 347 -16.80 -11.33 -0.71
C SER A 347 -15.97 -10.26 0.01
N GLU A 348 -14.65 -10.26 -0.17
CA GLU A 348 -13.73 -9.32 0.46
C GLU A 348 -13.38 -8.11 -0.42
N ARG A 349 -12.72 -7.11 0.18
CA ARG A 349 -12.09 -6.01 -0.56
C ARG A 349 -10.68 -6.46 -0.98
N GLN A 350 -10.56 -6.96 -2.20
CA GLN A 350 -9.27 -7.38 -2.73
C GLN A 350 -8.40 -6.16 -3.10
N PRO A 351 -7.11 -6.22 -2.80
CA PRO A 351 -6.19 -5.25 -3.35
C PRO A 351 -6.03 -5.46 -4.87
N ILE A 352 -5.55 -4.43 -5.57
CA ILE A 352 -5.48 -4.42 -7.03
C ILE A 352 -4.03 -4.36 -7.40
N PHE A 353 -3.61 -5.42 -8.06
CA PHE A 353 -2.20 -5.71 -8.30
C PHE A 353 -1.46 -4.54 -8.96
N LEU A 354 -2.00 -3.97 -10.04
CA LEU A 354 -1.38 -2.84 -10.73
C LEU A 354 -1.17 -1.62 -9.82
N ALA A 355 -2.15 -1.30 -8.98
CA ALA A 355 -2.06 -0.18 -8.05
C ALA A 355 -1.04 -0.47 -6.93
N GLN A 356 -0.91 -1.72 -6.49
CA GLN A 356 0.16 -2.13 -5.60
C GLN A 356 1.54 -2.02 -6.25
N CYS A 357 1.68 -2.35 -7.53
CA CYS A 357 2.93 -2.21 -8.27
C CYS A 357 3.36 -0.74 -8.37
N LEU A 358 2.43 0.15 -8.74
CA LEU A 358 2.68 1.58 -8.82
C LEU A 358 3.14 2.14 -7.47
N ALA A 359 2.47 1.74 -6.38
CA ALA A 359 2.88 2.12 -5.04
C ALA A 359 4.26 1.56 -4.66
N PHE A 360 4.57 0.31 -5.01
CA PHE A 360 5.88 -0.29 -4.75
C PHE A 360 7.02 0.45 -5.48
N VAL A 361 6.85 0.70 -6.77
CA VAL A 361 7.84 1.44 -7.60
C VAL A 361 8.00 2.88 -7.10
N ALA A 362 6.90 3.54 -6.73
CA ALA A 362 6.96 4.87 -6.14
C ALA A 362 7.73 4.89 -4.81
N GLY A 363 7.65 3.82 -4.01
CA GLY A 363 8.44 3.68 -2.79
C GLY A 363 9.94 3.64 -3.06
N ILE A 364 10.35 2.87 -4.07
CA ILE A 364 11.75 2.81 -4.54
C ILE A 364 12.20 4.19 -5.05
N GLY A 365 11.43 4.80 -5.95
CA GLY A 365 11.75 6.10 -6.53
C GLY A 365 11.87 7.20 -5.47
N SER A 366 10.96 7.22 -4.50
CA SER A 366 10.99 8.22 -3.42
C SER A 366 12.23 8.09 -2.55
N MET A 367 12.69 6.86 -2.28
CA MET A 367 13.89 6.60 -1.48
C MET A 367 15.15 7.14 -2.16
N PHE A 368 15.44 6.67 -3.38
CA PHE A 368 16.63 7.08 -4.14
C PHE A 368 16.62 8.58 -4.45
N ALA A 369 15.48 9.13 -4.87
CA ALA A 369 15.38 10.54 -5.20
C ALA A 369 15.55 11.45 -3.97
N SER A 370 15.06 11.04 -2.80
CA SER A 370 15.26 11.84 -1.58
C SER A 370 16.72 11.88 -1.15
N GLY A 371 17.43 10.75 -1.19
CA GLY A 371 18.87 10.71 -0.90
C GLY A 371 19.68 11.55 -1.88
N LEU A 372 19.34 11.48 -3.18
CA LEU A 372 19.96 12.26 -4.23
C LEU A 372 19.72 13.77 -4.08
N TYR A 373 18.50 14.15 -3.70
CA TYR A 373 18.16 15.55 -3.44
C TYR A 373 18.97 16.11 -2.26
N LEU A 374 19.08 15.38 -1.16
CA LEU A 374 19.84 15.82 0.02
C LEU A 374 21.34 15.95 -0.27
N LEU A 375 21.92 14.97 -0.98
CA LEU A 375 23.31 15.05 -1.42
C LEU A 375 23.56 16.22 -2.37
N GLY A 376 22.66 16.46 -3.32
CA GLY A 376 22.85 17.51 -4.31
C GLY A 376 22.64 18.93 -3.78
N THR A 377 22.04 19.09 -2.61
CA THR A 377 21.73 20.41 -2.03
C THR A 377 22.54 20.72 -0.76
N ASP A 378 23.43 19.83 -0.34
CA ASP A 378 24.20 19.93 0.92
C ASP A 378 23.32 20.24 2.15
N GLN A 379 22.06 19.78 2.15
CA GLN A 379 21.09 20.12 3.20
C GLN A 379 21.23 19.27 4.49
N LEU A 380 22.24 18.40 4.58
CA LEU A 380 22.52 17.63 5.78
C LEU A 380 23.63 18.30 6.61
N VAL A 381 23.23 18.93 7.71
CA VAL A 381 24.04 19.78 8.61
C VAL A 381 25.30 19.11 9.18
N THR A 382 25.39 17.77 9.17
CA THR A 382 26.51 17.02 9.79
C THR A 382 27.62 16.58 8.82
N TRP A 383 27.63 17.06 7.57
CA TRP A 383 28.34 16.40 6.46
C TRP A 383 29.62 17.09 5.95
N ASP A 384 30.19 18.06 6.68
CA ASP A 384 31.57 18.54 6.41
C ASP A 384 32.60 17.37 6.36
N ALA A 385 32.28 16.23 6.96
CA ALA A 385 33.08 15.01 6.97
C ALA A 385 32.96 14.12 5.70
N ILE A 386 31.97 14.33 4.83
CA ILE A 386 31.67 13.46 3.67
C ILE A 386 32.06 14.12 2.33
N GLY A 387 32.59 15.34 2.39
CA GLY A 387 33.02 16.13 1.23
C GLY A 387 31.84 16.88 0.58
N ALA A 388 32.15 17.83 -0.31
CA ALA A 388 31.17 18.70 -0.96
C ALA A 388 30.25 17.89 -1.90
N GLY A 389 29.16 17.34 -1.34
CA GLY A 389 28.18 16.53 -2.07
C GLY A 389 27.55 17.29 -3.24
N SER A 390 27.28 18.58 -3.08
CA SER A 390 26.73 19.42 -4.14
C SER A 390 27.62 19.51 -5.39
N GLU A 391 28.95 19.45 -5.25
CA GLU A 391 29.88 19.50 -6.38
C GLU A 391 29.72 18.27 -7.30
N THR A 392 29.41 17.11 -6.72
CA THR A 392 29.22 15.85 -7.46
C THR A 392 27.76 15.60 -7.85
N PHE A 393 26.82 15.96 -6.95
CA PHE A 393 25.42 15.54 -6.98
C PHE A 393 24.41 16.66 -7.31
N GLY A 394 24.78 17.94 -7.22
CA GLY A 394 23.85 19.08 -7.37
C GLY A 394 23.11 19.13 -8.70
N ARG A 395 23.71 18.61 -9.77
CA ARG A 395 23.08 18.50 -11.10
C ARG A 395 21.96 17.46 -11.20
N PHE A 396 21.91 16.49 -10.30
CA PHE A 396 20.86 15.47 -10.30
C PHE A 396 19.64 15.91 -9.48
N VAL A 397 19.69 17.07 -8.82
CA VAL A 397 18.56 17.64 -8.08
C VAL A 397 17.29 17.77 -8.93
N PRO A 398 17.33 18.25 -10.20
CA PRO A 398 16.14 18.26 -11.06
C PRO A 398 15.61 16.87 -11.40
N HIS A 399 16.50 15.88 -11.55
CA HIS A 399 16.11 14.48 -11.79
C HIS A 399 15.44 13.92 -10.54
N ALA A 400 16.04 14.11 -9.36
CA ALA A 400 15.46 13.77 -8.07
C ALA A 400 14.07 14.41 -7.87
N GLN A 401 13.93 15.71 -8.13
CA GLN A 401 12.64 16.41 -8.05
C GLN A 401 11.60 15.82 -9.01
N THR A 402 12.00 15.51 -10.25
CA THR A 402 11.12 14.88 -11.24
C THR A 402 10.72 13.48 -10.80
N THR A 403 11.65 12.68 -10.30
CA THR A 403 11.39 11.35 -9.77
C THR A 403 10.47 11.39 -8.55
N LEU A 404 10.63 12.36 -7.64
CA LEU A 404 9.71 12.57 -6.52
C LEU A 404 8.30 12.94 -7.01
N ALA A 405 8.20 13.84 -7.99
CA ALA A 405 6.91 14.23 -8.57
C ALA A 405 6.20 13.06 -9.28
N VAL A 406 6.95 12.26 -10.06
CA VAL A 406 6.44 11.04 -10.70
C VAL A 406 6.04 10.00 -9.66
N SER A 407 6.83 9.81 -8.60
CA SER A 407 6.49 8.88 -7.50
C SER A 407 5.19 9.30 -6.81
N LEU A 408 5.03 10.60 -6.54
CA LEU A 408 3.79 11.15 -5.98
C LEU A 408 2.60 10.93 -6.92
N ALA A 409 2.78 11.17 -8.22
CA ALA A 409 1.74 10.94 -9.22
C ALA A 409 1.36 9.45 -9.32
N MET A 410 2.32 8.53 -9.24
CA MET A 410 2.07 7.08 -9.21
C MET A 410 1.27 6.65 -7.99
N VAL A 411 1.57 7.20 -6.80
CA VAL A 411 0.79 6.96 -5.58
C VAL A 411 -0.64 7.50 -5.71
N ALA A 412 -0.80 8.72 -6.23
CA ALA A 412 -2.12 9.31 -6.48
C ALA A 412 -2.93 8.48 -7.48
N LEU A 413 -2.30 8.02 -8.56
CA LEU A 413 -2.93 7.14 -9.55
C LEU A 413 -3.33 5.80 -8.94
N ALA A 414 -2.49 5.20 -8.10
CA ALA A 414 -2.80 3.97 -7.39
C ALA A 414 -4.05 4.13 -6.49
N PHE A 415 -4.17 5.27 -5.79
CA PHE A 415 -5.34 5.57 -4.95
C PHE A 415 -6.62 5.70 -5.78
N VAL A 416 -6.58 6.52 -6.85
CA VAL A 416 -7.74 6.74 -7.73
C VAL A 416 -8.16 5.44 -8.38
N TRP A 417 -7.20 4.66 -8.88
CA TRP A 417 -7.47 3.38 -9.52
C TRP A 417 -8.18 2.44 -8.55
N HIS A 418 -7.62 2.22 -7.35
CA HIS A 418 -8.23 1.41 -6.30
C HIS A 418 -9.64 1.84 -5.94
N ALA A 419 -9.86 3.14 -5.72
CA ALA A 419 -11.16 3.66 -5.30
C ALA A 419 -12.24 3.41 -6.37
N VAL A 420 -11.93 3.68 -7.65
CA VAL A 420 -12.87 3.48 -8.77
C VAL A 420 -13.27 2.01 -8.91
N THR A 421 -12.30 1.11 -8.86
CA THR A 421 -12.52 -0.34 -8.98
C THR A 421 -13.22 -0.95 -7.77
N ALA A 422 -12.92 -0.47 -6.56
CA ALA A 422 -13.58 -0.93 -5.33
C ALA A 422 -15.06 -0.53 -5.33
N GLY A 423 -15.38 0.68 -5.79
CA GLY A 423 -16.75 1.14 -5.99
C GLY A 423 -17.52 0.29 -6.99
N ARG A 424 -16.92 0.00 -8.16
CA ARG A 424 -17.53 -0.86 -9.19
C ARG A 424 -17.77 -2.31 -8.74
N GLY A 425 -17.01 -2.79 -7.76
CA GLY A 425 -17.15 -4.15 -7.21
C GLY A 425 -18.14 -4.29 -6.04
N ALA A 426 -18.71 -3.19 -5.54
CA ALA A 426 -19.54 -3.19 -4.34
C ALA A 426 -20.85 -3.99 -4.53
N GLU A 427 -21.48 -3.84 -5.69
CA GLU A 427 -22.72 -4.55 -6.04
C GLU A 427 -22.53 -6.06 -5.99
N LEU A 428 -21.61 -6.57 -6.81
CA LEU A 428 -21.29 -7.98 -6.92
C LEU A 428 -20.95 -8.59 -5.55
N ARG A 429 -20.13 -7.88 -4.76
CA ARG A 429 -19.77 -8.31 -3.41
C ARG A 429 -20.99 -8.45 -2.50
N SER A 430 -21.89 -7.48 -2.51
CA SER A 430 -23.10 -7.54 -1.67
C SER A 430 -23.97 -8.74 -2.03
N GLN A 431 -24.15 -9.02 -3.32
CA GLN A 431 -24.94 -10.15 -3.80
C GLN A 431 -24.28 -11.50 -3.48
N VAL A 432 -22.96 -11.60 -3.64
CA VAL A 432 -22.18 -12.81 -3.28
C VAL A 432 -22.29 -13.10 -1.78
N VAL A 433 -22.09 -12.08 -0.93
CA VAL A 433 -22.19 -12.23 0.54
C VAL A 433 -23.59 -12.67 0.97
N LEU A 434 -24.63 -12.11 0.36
CA LEU A 434 -26.01 -12.45 0.68
C LEU A 434 -26.38 -13.88 0.30
N ARG A 435 -26.00 -14.31 -0.91
CA ARG A 435 -26.38 -15.64 -1.42
C ARG A 435 -25.51 -16.77 -0.88
N TRP A 436 -24.21 -16.52 -0.74
CA TRP A 436 -23.23 -17.51 -0.30
C TRP A 436 -22.31 -16.91 0.76
N PRO A 437 -22.75 -16.78 2.01
CA PRO A 437 -21.91 -16.27 3.09
C PRO A 437 -20.70 -17.19 3.29
N VAL A 438 -19.51 -16.57 3.37
CA VAL A 438 -18.22 -17.25 3.50
C VAL A 438 -17.47 -16.65 4.66
N LYS A 439 -16.97 -17.48 5.57
CA LYS A 439 -16.18 -16.99 6.71
C LYS A 439 -14.94 -16.23 6.19
N PRO A 440 -14.66 -15.02 6.71
CA PRO A 440 -13.46 -14.27 6.36
C PRO A 440 -12.20 -15.09 6.62
N ALA A 441 -11.12 -14.80 5.89
CA ALA A 441 -9.86 -15.52 6.04
C ALA A 441 -9.28 -15.47 7.47
N ALA A 442 -9.57 -14.43 8.25
CA ALA A 442 -9.13 -14.27 9.64
C ALA A 442 -9.84 -15.22 10.63
N GLU A 443 -11.10 -15.59 10.37
CA GLU A 443 -11.91 -16.48 11.22
C GLU A 443 -11.86 -17.96 10.77
N ALA A 444 -11.24 -18.25 9.62
CA ALA A 444 -11.09 -19.61 9.09
C ALA A 444 -10.12 -20.48 9.90
N GLY A 445 -9.41 -19.91 10.89
CA GLY A 445 -8.45 -20.60 11.74
C GLY A 445 -7.16 -21.00 11.01
N PRO A 446 -6.06 -21.23 11.75
CA PRO A 446 -4.79 -21.63 11.14
C PRO A 446 -4.84 -23.13 10.82
N SER A 447 -5.20 -23.49 9.59
CA SER A 447 -4.81 -24.82 9.08
C SER A 447 -3.41 -24.71 8.46
N SER A 448 -2.49 -25.46 9.08
CA SER A 448 -1.19 -25.93 8.57
C SER A 448 -0.57 -25.21 7.37
N LYS A 449 -0.01 -24.03 7.60
CA LYS A 449 1.37 -23.71 7.20
C LYS A 449 1.85 -22.60 8.12
N LYS A 450 2.55 -23.00 9.18
CA LYS A 450 3.61 -22.16 9.72
C LYS A 450 4.54 -21.84 8.54
N LEU A 451 4.36 -20.68 7.91
CA LEU A 451 5.56 -19.92 7.58
C LEU A 451 6.22 -19.66 8.93
N PRO A 452 7.52 -19.93 9.09
CA PRO A 452 8.18 -19.71 10.36
C PRO A 452 7.93 -18.26 10.79
N ASP A 453 7.54 -18.08 12.04
CA ASP A 453 7.29 -16.81 12.73
C ASP A 453 8.55 -15.91 12.84
N ASN A 454 9.52 -16.07 11.94
CA ASN A 454 10.74 -15.30 11.90
C ASN A 454 10.90 -14.73 10.50
N PHE A 455 10.43 -13.50 10.26
CA PHE A 455 11.15 -12.60 9.36
C PHE A 455 10.91 -11.11 9.59
N LEU A 456 9.94 -10.70 10.39
CA LEU A 456 9.85 -9.32 10.91
C LEU A 456 9.24 -9.36 12.31
N GLY A 457 10.09 -9.29 13.33
CA GLY A 457 9.71 -9.36 14.73
C GLY A 457 8.70 -8.28 15.11
N GLU A 458 7.65 -8.70 15.80
CA GLU A 458 6.81 -7.83 16.61
C GLU A 458 7.59 -7.39 17.85
N SER A 459 7.88 -6.10 17.92
CA SER A 459 7.93 -5.30 19.16
C SER A 459 7.71 -3.85 18.80
#